data_AF-A0A938WX67-F1
#
_entry.id   AF-A0A938WX67-F1
#
_cell.length_a   1.000
_cell.length_b   1.000
_cell.length_c   1.000
_cell.angle_alpha   90.00
_cell.angle_beta   90.00
_cell.angle_gamma   90.00
#
_symmetry.space_group_name_H-M   'P 1'
#
loop_
_entity.id
_entity.type
_entity.pdbx_description
1 polymer ?
#
loop_
_entity_poly.entity_id
_entity_poly.type
_entity_poly.pdbx_seq_one_letter_code
_entity_poly.pdbx_strand_id
1 'polypeptide(L)' 'MTDTTEIVKELAAAGTVQEVMAVAEKAGHPLDFEQADQFFGRIEQAKSDVAEIDGDSVAKVAKEFLDI' A
#
# COMPACT_ATOMS: atom_id res chain seq x y z
N MET A 1 -15.14 6.51 -7.64
CA MET A 1 -14.75 6.21 -6.24
C MET A 1 -13.91 4.96 -6.33
N THR A 2 -12.60 5.09 -6.15
CA THR A 2 -11.69 3.94 -6.23
C THR A 2 -11.98 3.05 -5.04
N ASP A 3 -12.31 1.79 -5.28
CA ASP A 3 -12.72 0.86 -4.22
C ASP A 3 -11.51 0.60 -3.32
N THR A 4 -11.59 0.92 -2.02
CA THR A 4 -10.47 0.76 -1.07
C THR A 4 -9.93 -0.68 -1.09
N THR A 5 -10.78 -1.67 -1.34
CA THR A 5 -10.39 -3.08 -1.49
C THR A 5 -9.55 -3.35 -2.75
N GLU A 6 -9.76 -2.61 -3.84
CA GLU A 6 -8.96 -2.73 -5.06
C GLU A 6 -7.55 -2.15 -4.85
N ILE A 7 -7.47 -0.98 -4.22
CA ILE A 7 -6.19 -0.32 -3.87
C ILE A 7 -5.35 -1.23 -2.97
N VAL A 8 -5.96 -1.81 -1.93
CA VAL A 8 -5.26 -2.72 -1.00
C VAL A 8 -4.74 -3.97 -1.72
N LYS A 9 -5.50 -4.53 -2.67
CA LYS A 9 -5.03 -5.66 -3.48
C LYS A 9 -3.87 -5.28 -4.39
N GLU A 10 -3.93 -4.10 -5.01
CA GLU A 10 -2.84 -3.60 -5.85
C GLU A 10 -1.56 -3.36 -5.03
N LEU A 11 -1.68 -2.78 -3.83
CA LEU A 11 -0.55 -2.60 -2.90
C LEU A 11 0.01 -3.93 -2.41
N ALA A 12 -0.85 -4.91 -2.10
CA ALA A 12 -0.42 -6.25 -1.71
C ALA A 12 0.27 -6.99 -2.87
N ALA A 13 -0.11 -6.70 -4.12
CA ALA A 13 0.52 -7.29 -5.31
C ALA A 13 1.78 -6.53 -5.76
N ALA A 14 1.97 -5.28 -5.32
CA ALA A 14 3.12 -4.46 -5.69
C ALA A 14 4.43 -5.13 -5.22
N GLY A 15 5.39 -5.26 -6.15
CA GLY A 15 6.73 -5.78 -5.90
C GLY A 15 7.82 -4.72 -6.01
N THR A 16 7.47 -3.49 -6.37
CA THR A 16 8.42 -2.39 -6.53
C THR A 16 7.87 -1.06 -5.98
N VAL A 17 8.78 -0.15 -5.63
CA VAL A 17 8.45 1.21 -5.16
C VAL A 17 7.66 1.97 -6.23
N GLN A 18 7.98 1.78 -7.51
CA GLN A 18 7.28 2.45 -8.62
C GLN A 18 5.82 2.02 -8.74
N GLU A 19 5.52 0.74 -8.47
CA GLU A 19 4.13 0.25 -8.46
C GLU A 19 3.35 0.85 -7.28
N VAL A 20 3.97 0.96 -6.10
CA VAL A 20 3.36 1.64 -4.94
C VAL A 20 3.07 3.12 -5.25
N MET A 21 4.00 3.82 -5.90
CA MET A 21 3.78 5.22 -6.33
C MET A 21 2.59 5.33 -7.29
N ALA A 22 2.49 4.45 -8.28
CA ALA A 22 1.39 4.46 -9.24
C ALA A 22 0.03 4.19 -8.58
N VAL A 23 -0.02 3.27 -7.61
CA VAL A 23 -1.25 2.98 -6.85
C VAL A 23 -1.63 4.16 -5.94
N ALA A 24 -0.65 4.79 -5.30
CA ALA A 24 -0.89 5.98 -4.47
C ALA A 24 -1.38 7.18 -5.31
N GLU A 25 -0.84 7.36 -6.52
CA GLU A 25 -1.33 8.37 -7.48
C GLU A 25 -2.78 8.07 -7.91
N LYS A 26 -3.13 6.80 -8.18
CA LYS A 26 -4.51 6.37 -8.46
C LYS A 26 -5.46 6.60 -7.28
N ALA A 27 -4.93 6.56 -6.05
CA ALA A 27 -5.66 6.89 -4.83
C ALA A 27 -5.87 8.41 -4.63
N GLY A 28 -5.22 9.25 -5.44
CA GLY A 28 -5.24 10.71 -5.26
C GLY A 28 -4.19 11.24 -4.26
N HIS A 29 -3.27 10.38 -3.82
CA HIS A 29 -2.20 10.69 -2.87
C HIS A 29 -0.84 10.40 -3.51
N PRO A 30 -0.38 11.22 -4.46
CA PRO A 30 0.93 11.02 -5.08
C PRO A 30 2.03 11.13 -4.02
N LEU A 31 2.88 10.11 -3.97
CA LEU A 31 4.03 10.03 -3.07
C LEU A 31 5.31 10.36 -3.82
N ASP A 32 6.27 10.98 -3.14
CA ASP A 32 7.64 11.03 -3.63
C ASP A 32 8.36 9.67 -3.45
N PHE A 33 9.57 9.54 -4.00
CA PHE A 33 10.30 8.27 -3.96
C PHE A 33 10.67 7.83 -2.53
N GLU A 34 10.99 8.78 -1.64
CA GLU A 34 11.39 8.47 -0.26
C GLU A 34 10.17 8.02 0.56
N GLN A 35 9.03 8.70 0.39
CA GLN A 35 7.75 8.32 0.96
C GLN A 35 7.28 6.95 0.44
N ALA A 36 7.44 6.70 -0.86
CA ALA A 36 7.05 5.43 -1.46
C ALA A 36 7.96 4.28 -1.03
N ASP A 37 9.26 4.50 -0.87
CA ASP A 37 10.19 3.50 -0.33
C ASP A 37 9.83 3.13 1.11
N GLN A 38 9.54 4.12 1.96
CA GLN A 38 9.06 3.89 3.32
C GLN A 38 7.73 3.12 3.35
N PHE A 39 6.79 3.50 2.49
CA PHE A 39 5.48 2.86 2.39
C PHE A 39 5.62 1.41 1.90
N PHE A 40 6.43 1.17 0.87
CA PHE A 40 6.72 -0.16 0.35
C PHE A 40 7.38 -1.04 1.43
N GLY A 41 8.34 -0.51 2.20
CA GLY A 41 8.94 -1.23 3.32
C GLY A 41 7.92 -1.67 4.38
N ARG A 42 6.93 -0.82 4.68
CA ARG A 42 5.82 -1.20 5.60
C ARG A 42 4.87 -2.22 5.00
N ILE A 43 4.59 -2.13 3.69
CA ILE A 43 3.78 -3.13 2.98
C ILE A 43 4.47 -4.50 3.02
N GLU A 44 5.78 -4.56 2.76
CA GLU A 44 6.56 -5.81 2.82
C GLU A 44 6.59 -6.39 4.25
N GLN A 45 6.69 -5.54 5.28
CA GLN A 45 6.53 -5.98 6.67
C GLN A 45 5.12 -6.55 6.92
N ALA A 46 4.07 -5.88 6.45
CA ALA A 46 2.68 -6.32 6.61
C ALA A 46 2.39 -7.66 5.90
N LYS A 47 3.04 -7.94 4.76
CA LYS A 47 2.99 -9.26 4.07
C LYS A 47 3.73 -10.36 4.83
N SER A 48 4.76 -9.99 5.58
CA SER A 48 5.60 -10.94 6.31
C SER A 48 4.98 -11.33 7.66
N ASP A 49 4.18 -10.45 8.27
CA ASP A 49 3.44 -10.74 9.50
C ASP A 49 2.26 -11.71 9.22
N VAL A 50 2.59 -13.01 9.19
CA VAL A 50 1.70 -14.19 8.94
C VAL A 50 0.50 -14.32 9.91
N ALA A 51 0.24 -13.33 10.77
CA ALA A 51 -0.71 -13.42 11.88
C ALA A 51 -2.12 -12.88 11.57
N GLU A 52 -2.26 -11.95 10.62
CA GLU A 52 -3.54 -11.45 10.10
C GLU A 52 -3.52 -11.63 8.58
N ILE A 53 -4.63 -12.07 8.00
CA ILE A 53 -4.82 -12.25 6.55
C ILE A 53 -4.11 -11.11 5.81
N ASP A 54 -3.12 -11.37 4.95
CA ASP A 54 -2.23 -10.34 4.34
C ASP A 54 -2.94 -9.05 3.91
N GLY A 55 -4.18 -9.17 3.42
CA GLY A 55 -5.01 -8.02 3.03
C GLY A 55 -5.44 -7.08 4.16
N ASP A 56 -5.61 -7.56 5.40
CA ASP A 56 -6.03 -6.76 6.56
C ASP A 56 -4.86 -5.92 7.11
N SER A 57 -3.66 -6.49 7.13
CA SER A 57 -2.43 -5.79 7.49
C SER A 57 -2.08 -4.73 6.46
N VAL A 58 -2.12 -5.05 5.16
CA VAL A 58 -1.88 -4.06 4.09
C VAL A 58 -2.97 -2.97 4.08
N ALA A 59 -4.24 -3.32 4.38
CA ALA A 59 -5.31 -2.33 4.51
C ALA A 59 -5.06 -1.32 5.63
N LYS A 60 -4.56 -1.75 6.79
CA LYS A 60 -4.17 -0.86 7.88
C LYS A 60 -3.07 0.11 7.45
N VAL A 61 -2.00 -0.38 6.82
CA VAL A 61 -0.90 0.47 6.36
C VAL A 61 -1.39 1.45 5.28
N ALA A 62 -2.22 0.99 4.33
CA ALA A 62 -2.79 1.85 3.29
C ALA A 62 -3.66 2.97 3.89
N LYS A 63 -4.45 2.66 4.92
CA LYS A 63 -5.22 3.66 5.70
C LYS A 63 -4.33 4.69 6.36
N GLU A 64 -3.26 4.25 7.02
CA GLU A 64 -2.35 5.16 7.72
C GLU A 64 -1.60 6.09 6.77
N PHE A 65 -1.21 5.60 5.59
CA PHE A 65 -0.39 6.35 4.63
C PHE A 65 -1.20 7.19 3.64
N LEU A 66 -2.35 6.70 3.20
CA LEU A 66 -3.16 7.32 2.15
C LEU A 66 -4.45 7.97 2.69
N ASP A 67 -4.79 7.80 3.97
CA ASP A 67 -6.00 8.37 4.59
C ASP A 67 -7.32 7.95 3.88
N ILE A 68 -7.39 6.70 3.40
CA ILE A 68 -8.51 6.13 2.59
C ILE A 68 -9.40 5.09 3.30
#